data_AF-A0A091H4U8-F1
#
_entry.id   AF-A0A091H4U8-F1
#
_cell.length_a   1.000
_cell.length_b   1.000
_cell.length_c   1.000
_cell.angle_alpha   90.00
_cell.angle_beta   90.00
_cell.angle_gamma   90.00
#
_symmetry.space_group_name_H-M   'P 1'
#
loop_
_entity.id
_entity.type
_entity.pdbx_description
1 polymer ?
#
loop_
_entity_poly.entity_id
_entity_poly.type
_entity_poly.pdbx_seq_one_letter_code
_entity_poly.pdbx_strand_id
1 'polypeptide(L)'
;QILSLGAGFDSLYFRLKDMGLLHRSVVYEVDFPNVTCQKAALIKRVKELSALVGDTGDEGSGAITFSGEDYKLLGVDLSELPELERALGEAGVDSETPTLFIAEVVLTYMENSRSDALIQWAAERFSQACFLLYEQTRPGDPFGCVMQQHFSQLNSALHSLAQYPDCGAQRRRFLEKGWTECSVMDMNEFFTCCTPEDEQQRVQALEPFDEYEEWHLKCSHYFVLAASKGMEPSWTPLLTDTTAPDCDSPVRVAGSVTAAVCAKHSEIPGLRRYGHHSALIKPNMILTTGGFGEEEGQHRRMRSFHVLIKHAGCWKAGSLKRRNPGKRWDERLYHTVSCLSSGLALMIGGRTSPSSAGLGMSWLKFPETRHASEPGDITVELVRARAPAVVSKSVVGRGGIPEVRAAREQYLFLYGGRSALKPVLGDWCFLRTQELSSAVIPVEGPVPEGRHSHSACGWEGGVLIAGGLGAAEQPLGSVFVLRELNRGFQWQAVGTHPPLIPRYSHTAHVHDAKLLLVGGVWLRSSVPGVTVINLATGLCLDYTINVEHLEWPLMLHNHSSVLLPEEEELLLIGGGGNCFSFGTHLNSEPVVLSLRNILTS
;
A
#
# COMPACT_ATOMS: atom_id res chain seq x y z
N GLN A 1 -15.46 33.76 8.12
CA GLN A 1 -16.35 32.77 8.77
C GLN A 1 -15.89 31.37 8.39
N ILE A 2 -16.17 30.37 9.23
CA ILE A 2 -15.86 28.95 8.93
C ILE A 2 -17.14 28.16 9.08
N LEU A 3 -17.54 27.42 8.04
CA LEU A 3 -18.68 26.51 8.02
C LEU A 3 -18.16 25.08 7.93
N SER A 4 -18.19 24.34 9.04
CA SER A 4 -17.86 22.91 9.08
C SER A 4 -19.13 22.10 8.85
N LEU A 5 -19.23 21.48 7.68
CA LEU A 5 -20.37 20.67 7.25
C LEU A 5 -20.14 19.22 7.66
N GLY A 6 -21.09 18.61 8.37
CA GLY A 6 -20.95 17.25 8.91
C GLY A 6 -19.85 17.17 9.95
N ALA A 7 -19.83 18.13 10.88
CA ALA A 7 -18.72 18.31 11.81
C ALA A 7 -18.54 17.15 12.83
N GLY A 8 -19.55 16.30 13.01
CA GLY A 8 -19.53 15.23 13.99
C GLY A 8 -19.10 15.75 15.37
N PHE A 9 -18.14 15.06 15.99
CA PHE A 9 -17.51 15.47 17.24
C PHE A 9 -16.12 16.10 17.03
N ASP A 10 -15.88 16.73 15.88
CA ASP A 10 -14.62 17.43 15.61
C ASP A 10 -14.30 18.47 16.71
N SER A 11 -13.01 18.65 16.99
CA SER A 11 -12.50 19.53 18.05
C SER A 11 -11.64 20.69 17.53
N LEU A 12 -11.61 20.90 16.22
CA LEU A 12 -10.80 21.93 15.55
C LEU A 12 -11.07 23.32 16.11
N TYR A 13 -12.34 23.71 16.29
CA TYR A 13 -12.68 25.00 16.89
C TYR A 13 -11.98 25.19 18.24
N PHE A 14 -12.12 24.24 19.16
CA PHE A 14 -11.58 24.35 20.52
C PHE A 14 -10.05 24.44 20.51
N ARG A 15 -9.38 23.62 19.67
CA ARG A 15 -7.93 23.66 19.51
C ARG A 15 -7.45 25.01 18.97
N LEU A 16 -8.09 25.54 17.93
CA LEU A 16 -7.71 26.81 17.32
C LEU A 16 -8.05 28.02 18.21
N LYS A 17 -9.16 27.95 18.96
CA LYS A 17 -9.58 28.97 19.94
C LYS A 17 -8.57 29.08 21.08
N ASP A 18 -8.16 27.94 21.65
CA ASP A 18 -7.16 27.88 22.72
C ASP A 18 -5.79 28.42 22.26
N MET A 19 -5.43 28.18 20.99
CA MET A 19 -4.23 28.76 20.36
C MET A 19 -4.36 30.25 20.00
N GLY A 20 -5.53 30.88 20.20
CA GLY A 20 -5.78 32.29 19.86
C GLY A 20 -5.90 32.60 18.37
N LEU A 21 -6.08 31.57 17.52
CA LEU A 21 -6.09 31.71 16.05
C LEU A 21 -7.44 32.16 15.48
N LEU A 22 -8.52 32.19 16.29
CA LEU A 22 -9.89 32.50 15.85
C LEU A 22 -10.38 33.92 16.18
N HIS A 23 -9.49 34.83 16.59
CA HIS A 23 -9.84 36.19 17.07
C HIS A 23 -10.68 37.08 16.11
N ARG A 24 -10.81 36.71 14.83
CA ARG A 24 -11.60 37.40 13.79
C ARG A 24 -12.52 36.45 13.02
N SER A 25 -12.87 35.31 13.62
CA SER A 25 -13.64 34.26 12.95
C SER A 25 -14.81 33.83 13.81
N VAL A 26 -15.96 33.64 13.18
CA VAL A 26 -17.08 32.88 13.74
C VAL A 26 -17.11 31.52 13.07
N VAL A 27 -17.24 30.47 13.88
CA VAL A 27 -17.32 29.08 13.43
C VAL A 27 -18.73 28.57 13.57
N TYR A 28 -19.25 28.03 12.48
CA TYR A 28 -20.54 27.40 12.37
C TYR A 28 -20.31 25.92 12.07
N GLU A 29 -20.80 25.06 12.94
CA GLU A 29 -20.80 23.62 12.71
C GLU A 29 -22.21 23.15 12.42
N VAL A 30 -22.36 22.32 11.39
CA VAL A 30 -23.64 21.75 10.97
C VAL A 30 -23.53 20.24 10.98
N ASP A 31 -24.50 19.57 11.59
CA ASP A 31 -24.66 18.11 11.54
C ASP A 31 -26.12 17.73 11.78
N PHE A 32 -26.46 16.45 11.74
CA PHE A 32 -27.80 15.99 12.07
C PHE A 32 -28.22 16.45 13.49
N PRO A 33 -29.52 16.72 13.72
CA PRO A 33 -30.03 17.17 15.00
C PRO A 33 -29.61 16.30 16.20
N ASN A 34 -29.58 14.98 16.05
CA ASN A 34 -29.19 14.08 17.13
C ASN A 34 -27.69 14.23 17.49
N VAL A 35 -26.82 14.37 16.49
CA VAL A 35 -25.37 14.51 16.69
C VAL A 35 -25.07 15.83 17.38
N THR A 36 -25.65 16.91 16.89
CA THR A 36 -25.44 18.25 17.45
C THR A 36 -26.01 18.40 18.86
N CYS A 37 -27.18 17.82 19.17
CA CYS A 37 -27.70 17.76 20.53
C CYS A 37 -26.74 17.06 21.50
N GLN A 38 -26.15 15.94 21.09
CA GLN A 38 -25.17 15.22 21.92
C GLN A 38 -23.89 16.03 22.13
N LYS A 39 -23.38 16.66 21.07
CA LYS A 39 -22.21 17.54 21.15
C LYS A 39 -22.47 18.77 22.03
N ALA A 40 -23.63 19.42 21.89
CA ALA A 40 -24.03 20.54 22.74
C ALA A 40 -24.08 20.14 24.24
N ALA A 41 -24.66 18.98 24.55
CA ALA A 41 -24.66 18.43 25.91
C ALA A 41 -23.23 18.17 26.43
N LEU A 42 -22.32 17.67 25.58
CA LEU A 42 -20.92 17.48 25.95
C LEU A 42 -20.22 18.80 26.25
N ILE A 43 -20.39 19.82 25.40
CA ILE A 43 -19.80 21.16 25.56
C ILE A 43 -20.27 21.79 26.88
N LYS A 44 -21.57 21.76 27.16
CA LYS A 44 -22.14 22.30 28.41
C LYS A 44 -21.64 21.57 29.65
N ARG A 45 -21.41 20.26 29.55
CA ARG A 45 -20.97 19.42 30.69
C ARG A 45 -19.49 19.65 31.03
N VAL A 46 -18.64 19.90 30.03
CA VAL A 46 -17.20 20.01 30.21
C VAL A 46 -16.82 21.49 30.37
N LYS A 47 -16.36 21.87 31.57
CA LYS A 47 -16.12 23.28 31.93
C LYS A 47 -15.10 23.96 31.02
N GLU A 48 -14.05 23.25 30.63
CA GLU A 48 -12.99 23.73 29.75
C GLU A 48 -13.57 24.12 28.38
N LEU A 49 -14.47 23.30 27.82
CA LEU A 49 -15.11 23.57 26.53
C LEU A 49 -16.10 24.72 26.64
N SER A 50 -16.96 24.71 27.67
CA SER A 50 -17.94 25.77 27.94
C SER A 50 -17.28 27.14 28.15
N ALA A 51 -16.12 27.17 28.82
CA ALA A 51 -15.36 28.40 29.01
C ALA A 51 -14.78 28.95 27.69
N LEU A 52 -14.31 28.07 26.79
CA LEU A 52 -13.74 28.50 25.50
C LEU A 52 -14.79 29.10 24.56
N VAL A 53 -16.00 28.55 24.52
CA VAL A 53 -17.09 29.03 23.65
C VAL A 53 -17.80 30.28 24.19
N GLY A 54 -17.59 30.62 25.47
CA GLY A 54 -18.30 31.71 26.13
C GLY A 54 -19.81 31.47 26.18
N ASP A 55 -20.24 30.40 26.86
CA ASP A 55 -21.66 30.04 26.96
C ASP A 55 -22.49 31.21 27.50
N THR A 56 -23.40 31.74 26.67
CA THR A 56 -24.26 32.89 27.00
C THR A 56 -25.46 32.50 27.86
N GLY A 57 -25.68 31.20 28.11
CA GLY A 57 -26.81 30.68 28.88
C GLY A 57 -28.13 30.60 28.11
N ASP A 58 -28.12 30.86 26.79
CA ASP A 58 -29.29 30.68 25.94
C ASP A 58 -29.49 29.19 25.61
N GLU A 59 -30.71 28.69 25.85
CA GLU A 59 -31.13 27.43 25.25
C GLU A 59 -31.30 27.67 23.74
N GLY A 60 -30.54 26.94 22.93
CA GLY A 60 -30.60 27.03 21.48
C GLY A 60 -32.04 26.96 20.96
N SER A 61 -32.37 27.77 19.96
CA SER A 61 -33.72 27.86 19.40
C SER A 61 -33.82 27.18 18.04
N GLY A 62 -34.83 26.33 17.87
CA GLY A 62 -35.11 25.65 16.60
C GLY A 62 -33.95 24.76 16.15
N ALA A 63 -33.36 25.08 15.01
CA ALA A 63 -32.24 24.34 14.43
C ALA A 63 -30.89 24.67 15.11
N ILE A 64 -30.78 25.78 15.84
CA ILE A 64 -29.56 26.13 16.57
C ILE A 64 -29.58 25.36 17.89
N THR A 65 -28.71 24.36 18.02
CA THR A 65 -28.64 23.52 19.22
C THR A 65 -27.70 24.08 20.28
N PHE A 66 -26.71 24.88 19.86
CA PHE A 66 -25.81 25.60 20.76
C PHE A 66 -25.37 26.94 20.15
N SER A 67 -25.25 27.97 20.99
CA SER A 67 -24.87 29.31 20.60
C SER A 67 -23.91 29.90 21.65
N GLY A 68 -22.63 29.99 21.31
CA GLY A 68 -21.61 30.72 22.07
C GLY A 68 -21.28 32.07 21.45
N GLU A 69 -20.20 32.71 21.89
CA GLU A 69 -19.75 34.03 21.40
C GLU A 69 -19.36 33.98 19.91
N ASP A 70 -18.43 33.09 19.54
CA ASP A 70 -17.91 32.93 18.18
C ASP A 70 -18.03 31.48 17.66
N TYR A 71 -18.89 30.69 18.29
CA TYR A 71 -19.18 29.30 17.93
C TYR A 71 -20.67 29.03 17.91
N LYS A 72 -21.19 28.52 16.79
CA LYS A 72 -22.60 28.16 16.60
C LYS A 72 -22.70 26.71 16.13
N LEU A 73 -23.62 25.95 16.71
CA LEU A 73 -23.89 24.56 16.35
C LEU A 73 -25.33 24.42 15.87
N LEU A 74 -25.50 23.86 14.67
CA LEU A 74 -26.78 23.77 13.98
C LEU A 74 -27.13 22.31 13.66
N GLY A 75 -28.27 21.87 14.14
CA GLY A 75 -28.85 20.56 13.86
C GLY A 75 -29.69 20.60 12.59
N VAL A 76 -29.08 20.32 11.44
CA VAL A 76 -29.73 20.35 10.12
C VAL A 76 -29.23 19.20 9.25
N ASP A 77 -30.14 18.57 8.52
CA ASP A 77 -29.79 17.64 7.45
C ASP A 77 -29.24 18.42 6.25
N LEU A 78 -27.97 18.17 5.89
CA LEU A 78 -27.31 18.86 4.76
C LEU A 78 -27.99 18.62 3.40
N SER A 79 -28.82 17.59 3.28
CA SER A 79 -29.60 17.33 2.06
C SER A 79 -30.83 18.25 1.92
N GLU A 80 -31.25 18.92 3.00
CA GLU A 80 -32.40 19.82 3.05
C GLU A 80 -31.97 21.29 3.01
N LEU A 81 -31.45 21.71 1.84
CA LEU A 81 -30.88 23.05 1.63
C LEU A 81 -31.77 24.23 2.06
N PRO A 82 -33.11 24.23 1.85
CA PRO A 82 -33.94 25.33 2.33
C PRO A 82 -33.91 25.49 3.86
N GLU A 83 -33.82 24.37 4.60
CA GLU A 83 -33.69 24.40 6.05
C GLU A 83 -32.30 24.88 6.47
N LEU A 84 -31.26 24.41 5.78
CA LEU A 84 -29.87 24.84 6.00
C LEU A 84 -29.73 26.35 5.83
N GLU A 85 -30.27 26.90 4.74
CA GLU A 85 -30.20 28.33 4.45
C GLU A 85 -30.93 29.16 5.51
N ARG A 86 -32.14 28.73 5.91
CA ARG A 86 -32.91 29.39 6.97
C ARG A 86 -32.13 29.38 8.29
N ALA A 87 -31.62 28.23 8.70
CA ALA A 87 -30.94 28.06 9.98
C ALA A 87 -29.62 28.85 10.05
N LEU A 88 -28.85 28.87 8.96
CA LEU A 88 -27.62 29.68 8.87
C LEU A 88 -27.93 31.18 8.90
N GLY A 89 -29.01 31.62 8.24
CA GLY A 89 -29.49 33.00 8.30
C GLY A 89 -29.89 33.41 9.72
N GLU A 90 -30.64 32.55 10.43
CA GLU A 90 -31.02 32.75 11.84
C GLU A 90 -29.80 32.78 12.78
N ALA A 91 -28.76 31.99 12.46
CA ALA A 91 -27.50 31.98 13.21
C ALA A 91 -26.59 33.19 12.88
N GLY A 92 -26.97 34.03 11.93
CA GLY A 92 -26.27 35.26 11.57
C GLY A 92 -25.10 35.06 10.60
N VAL A 93 -25.13 34.03 9.76
CA VAL A 93 -24.14 33.89 8.67
C VAL A 93 -24.32 35.00 7.64
N ASP A 94 -23.22 35.68 7.30
CA ASP A 94 -23.19 36.75 6.29
C ASP A 94 -22.59 36.24 4.97
N SER A 95 -23.31 36.40 3.86
CA SER A 95 -22.84 35.97 2.53
C SER A 95 -21.75 36.83 1.92
N GLU A 96 -21.60 38.08 2.38
CA GLU A 96 -20.59 39.00 1.88
C GLU A 96 -19.25 38.86 2.60
N THR A 97 -19.22 38.13 3.70
CA THR A 97 -18.01 37.89 4.49
C THR A 97 -17.25 36.67 3.94
N PRO A 98 -15.91 36.74 3.78
CA PRO A 98 -15.10 35.60 3.35
C PRO A 98 -15.36 34.33 4.16
N THR A 99 -15.68 33.25 3.46
CA THR A 99 -16.19 32.02 4.08
C THR A 99 -15.38 30.80 3.68
N LEU A 100 -14.92 30.04 4.69
CA LEU A 100 -14.26 28.75 4.51
C LEU A 100 -15.27 27.64 4.80
N PHE A 101 -15.52 26.77 3.83
CA PHE A 101 -16.26 25.53 4.02
C PHE A 101 -15.28 24.38 4.27
N ILE A 102 -15.64 23.50 5.20
CA ILE A 102 -14.91 22.25 5.47
C ILE A 102 -15.91 21.11 5.40
N ALA A 103 -15.63 20.11 4.58
CA ALA A 103 -16.33 18.84 4.56
C ALA A 103 -15.30 17.70 4.61
N GLU A 104 -15.20 17.04 5.76
CA GLU A 104 -14.22 15.96 6.00
C GLU A 104 -14.94 14.62 6.06
N VAL A 105 -14.96 13.88 4.95
CA VAL A 105 -15.66 12.59 4.79
C VAL A 105 -17.17 12.73 5.04
N VAL A 106 -17.83 13.58 4.24
CA VAL A 106 -19.24 13.94 4.46
C VAL A 106 -20.08 13.82 3.20
N LEU A 107 -19.71 14.55 2.15
CA LEU A 107 -20.44 14.57 0.88
C LEU A 107 -20.47 13.18 0.22
N THR A 108 -19.45 12.37 0.47
CA THR A 108 -19.37 10.98 -0.01
C THR A 108 -20.53 10.09 0.44
N TYR A 109 -21.16 10.39 1.59
CA TYR A 109 -22.32 9.63 2.09
C TYR A 109 -23.66 10.14 1.56
N MET A 110 -23.68 11.29 0.91
CA MET A 110 -24.90 11.87 0.35
C MET A 110 -25.12 11.38 -1.07
N GLU A 111 -26.38 11.25 -1.51
CA GLU A 111 -26.69 11.09 -2.93
C GLU A 111 -26.00 12.19 -3.75
N ASN A 112 -25.45 11.83 -4.92
CA ASN A 112 -24.68 12.78 -5.75
C ASN A 112 -25.47 14.05 -6.07
N SER A 113 -26.77 13.94 -6.36
CA SER A 113 -27.64 15.08 -6.64
C SER A 113 -27.75 16.05 -5.46
N ARG A 114 -27.80 15.53 -4.23
CA ARG A 114 -27.92 16.33 -3.00
C ARG A 114 -26.60 17.01 -2.64
N SER A 115 -25.49 16.27 -2.70
CA SER A 115 -24.16 16.85 -2.43
C SER A 115 -23.75 17.86 -3.51
N ASP A 116 -24.10 17.62 -4.77
CA ASP A 116 -23.90 18.58 -5.85
C ASP A 116 -24.68 19.87 -5.64
N ALA A 117 -25.94 19.74 -5.21
CA ALA A 117 -26.78 20.90 -4.91
C ALA A 117 -26.18 21.73 -3.76
N LEU A 118 -25.59 21.08 -2.74
CA LEU A 118 -24.89 21.77 -1.65
C LEU A 118 -23.64 22.52 -2.12
N ILE A 119 -22.81 21.89 -2.96
CA ILE A 119 -21.62 22.52 -3.55
C ILE A 119 -22.02 23.74 -4.39
N GLN A 120 -23.06 23.60 -5.20
CA GLN A 120 -23.59 24.67 -6.05
C GLN A 120 -24.19 25.81 -5.22
N TRP A 121 -25.01 25.48 -4.22
CA TRP A 121 -25.57 26.46 -3.29
C TRP A 121 -24.48 27.27 -2.60
N ALA A 122 -23.41 26.64 -2.13
CA ALA A 122 -22.30 27.33 -1.49
C ALA A 122 -21.62 28.31 -2.46
N ALA A 123 -21.43 27.92 -3.72
CA ALA A 123 -20.89 28.82 -4.74
C ALA A 123 -21.85 29.97 -5.03
N GLU A 124 -23.14 29.73 -5.18
CA GLU A 124 -24.14 30.75 -5.53
C GLU A 124 -24.37 31.76 -4.38
N ARG A 125 -24.39 31.28 -3.13
CA ARG A 125 -24.73 32.08 -1.97
C ARG A 125 -23.60 33.01 -1.52
N PHE A 126 -22.34 32.60 -1.66
CA PHE A 126 -21.18 33.33 -1.12
C PHE A 126 -20.34 33.94 -2.24
N SER A 127 -20.12 35.25 -2.18
CA SER A 127 -19.35 35.97 -3.20
C SER A 127 -17.84 35.73 -3.06
N GLN A 128 -17.36 35.46 -1.84
CA GLN A 128 -15.98 35.12 -1.53
C GLN A 128 -15.93 33.85 -0.66
N ALA A 129 -15.57 32.71 -1.27
CA ALA A 129 -15.52 31.45 -0.56
C ALA A 129 -14.32 30.56 -0.93
N CYS A 130 -13.93 29.70 0.00
CA CYS A 130 -13.03 28.58 -0.19
C CYS A 130 -13.72 27.30 0.33
N PHE A 131 -13.62 26.18 -0.39
CA PHE A 131 -14.17 24.89 0.02
C PHE A 131 -13.05 23.87 0.14
N LEU A 132 -12.87 23.33 1.35
CA LEU A 132 -11.96 22.23 1.62
C LEU A 132 -12.74 20.93 1.75
N LEU A 133 -12.35 19.94 0.95
CA LEU A 133 -12.94 18.62 0.92
C LEU A 133 -11.86 17.56 1.15
N TYR A 134 -12.08 16.63 2.06
CA TYR A 134 -11.24 15.43 2.22
C TYR A 134 -12.11 14.18 2.18
N GLU A 135 -11.95 13.34 1.15
CA GLU A 135 -12.81 12.17 0.92
C GLU A 135 -12.08 11.03 0.21
N GLN A 136 -12.78 9.90 0.07
CA GLN A 136 -12.32 8.72 -0.63
C GLN A 136 -12.36 8.89 -2.16
N THR A 137 -11.52 8.14 -2.86
CA THR A 137 -11.46 8.08 -4.32
C THR A 137 -11.05 6.68 -4.80
N ARG A 138 -10.99 6.48 -6.12
CA ARG A 138 -10.53 5.27 -6.83
C ARG A 138 -11.27 3.98 -6.42
N PRO A 139 -12.58 3.87 -6.69
CA PRO A 139 -13.39 2.71 -6.30
C PRO A 139 -13.02 1.41 -7.02
N GLY A 140 -12.41 1.51 -8.21
CA GLY A 140 -12.34 0.40 -9.17
C GLY A 140 -11.21 -0.59 -8.98
N ASP A 141 -10.18 -0.24 -8.19
CA ASP A 141 -9.04 -1.12 -7.97
C ASP A 141 -9.28 -2.13 -6.83
N PRO A 142 -8.40 -3.13 -6.62
CA PRO A 142 -8.53 -4.10 -5.54
C PRO A 142 -8.77 -3.51 -4.15
N PHE A 143 -8.04 -2.45 -3.77
CA PHE A 143 -8.16 -1.81 -2.47
C PHE A 143 -9.45 -0.98 -2.41
N GLY A 144 -9.77 -0.23 -3.46
CA GLY A 144 -11.02 0.52 -3.59
C GLY A 144 -12.26 -0.37 -3.50
N CYS A 145 -12.20 -1.60 -4.03
CA CYS A 145 -13.27 -2.58 -3.89
C CYS A 145 -13.47 -3.02 -2.44
N VAL A 146 -12.40 -3.35 -1.71
CA VAL A 146 -12.48 -3.72 -0.28
C VAL A 146 -13.03 -2.55 0.55
N MET A 147 -12.56 -1.34 0.28
CA MET A 147 -13.05 -0.12 0.93
C MET A 147 -14.56 0.07 0.71
N GLN A 148 -15.05 -0.02 -0.53
CA GLN A 148 -16.48 0.12 -0.82
C GLN A 148 -17.32 -0.97 -0.16
N GLN A 149 -16.84 -2.21 -0.15
CA GLN A 149 -17.54 -3.34 0.50
C GLN A 149 -17.67 -3.11 2.01
N HIS A 150 -16.62 -2.64 2.67
CA HIS A 150 -16.64 -2.29 4.09
C HIS A 150 -17.73 -1.26 4.41
N PHE A 151 -17.71 -0.12 3.71
CA PHE A 151 -18.69 0.95 3.93
C PHE A 151 -20.13 0.52 3.58
N SER A 152 -20.30 -0.37 2.60
CA SER A 152 -21.61 -0.94 2.28
C SER A 152 -22.12 -1.86 3.40
N GLN A 153 -21.26 -2.68 4.01
CA GLN A 153 -21.63 -3.55 5.14
C GLN A 153 -22.01 -2.77 6.40
N LEU A 154 -21.46 -1.56 6.57
CA LEU A 154 -21.80 -0.65 7.66
C LEU A 154 -23.08 0.18 7.41
N ASN A 155 -23.75 -0.02 6.27
CA ASN A 155 -24.89 0.81 5.81
C ASN A 155 -24.52 2.30 5.65
N SER A 156 -23.28 2.57 5.23
CA SER A 156 -22.74 3.91 5.02
C SER A 156 -22.05 3.97 3.66
N ALA A 157 -22.78 3.61 2.60
CA ALA A 157 -22.22 3.49 1.26
C ALA A 157 -21.61 4.82 0.76
N LEU A 158 -20.51 4.70 0.00
CA LEU A 158 -19.80 5.84 -0.58
C LEU A 158 -20.42 6.24 -1.93
N HIS A 159 -21.51 6.98 -1.88
CA HIS A 159 -22.29 7.40 -3.05
C HIS A 159 -21.50 8.26 -4.04
N SER A 160 -20.64 9.17 -3.55
CA SER A 160 -19.89 10.07 -4.44
C SER A 160 -19.08 9.31 -5.51
N LEU A 161 -18.53 8.15 -5.16
CA LEU A 161 -17.67 7.35 -6.04
C LEU A 161 -18.38 6.82 -7.30
N ALA A 162 -19.72 6.77 -7.32
CA ALA A 162 -20.48 6.31 -8.48
C ALA A 162 -20.39 7.27 -9.68
N GLN A 163 -20.27 8.59 -9.43
CA GLN A 163 -20.15 9.61 -10.48
C GLN A 163 -18.78 10.30 -10.49
N TYR A 164 -18.11 10.34 -9.33
CA TYR A 164 -16.86 11.06 -9.13
C TYR A 164 -15.77 10.11 -8.63
N PRO A 165 -15.30 9.16 -9.48
CA PRO A 165 -14.42 8.07 -9.06
C PRO A 165 -12.96 8.49 -8.87
N ASP A 166 -12.52 9.64 -9.39
CA ASP A 166 -11.13 10.07 -9.38
C ASP A 166 -10.99 11.58 -9.11
N CYS A 167 -9.75 12.02 -8.83
CA CYS A 167 -9.42 13.43 -8.58
C CYS A 167 -9.86 14.34 -9.73
N GLY A 168 -9.66 13.92 -10.98
CA GLY A 168 -10.08 14.67 -12.17
C GLY A 168 -11.61 14.87 -12.26
N ALA A 169 -12.40 13.88 -11.87
CA ALA A 169 -13.85 13.97 -11.79
C ALA A 169 -14.31 14.91 -10.67
N GLN A 170 -13.69 14.85 -9.48
CA GLN A 170 -13.98 15.77 -8.38
C GLN A 170 -13.60 17.22 -8.72
N ARG A 171 -12.48 17.43 -9.43
CA ARG A 171 -12.11 18.76 -9.91
C ARG A 171 -13.15 19.34 -10.87
N ARG A 172 -13.58 18.55 -11.87
CA ARG A 172 -14.64 18.95 -12.82
C ARG A 172 -15.95 19.24 -12.11
N ARG A 173 -16.33 18.40 -11.15
CA ARG A 173 -17.52 18.58 -10.32
C ARG A 173 -17.58 19.98 -9.71
N PHE A 174 -16.55 20.44 -9.00
CA PHE A 174 -16.57 21.77 -8.39
C PHE A 174 -16.65 22.90 -9.42
N LEU A 175 -15.86 22.81 -10.51
CA LEU A 175 -15.88 23.83 -11.56
C LEU A 175 -17.25 23.94 -12.24
N GLU A 176 -17.90 22.81 -12.54
CA GLU A 176 -19.24 22.77 -13.12
C GLU A 176 -20.33 23.29 -12.17
N LYS A 177 -20.08 23.25 -10.86
CA LYS A 177 -20.98 23.77 -9.81
C LYS A 177 -20.68 25.23 -9.42
N GLY A 178 -19.94 25.96 -10.24
CA GLY A 178 -19.79 27.42 -10.13
C GLY A 178 -18.59 27.90 -9.32
N TRP A 179 -17.67 27.00 -8.93
CA TRP A 179 -16.37 27.37 -8.37
C TRP A 179 -15.41 27.81 -9.47
N THR A 180 -14.58 28.83 -9.21
CA THR A 180 -13.72 29.45 -10.23
C THR A 180 -12.40 28.70 -10.39
N GLU A 181 -11.81 28.28 -9.28
CA GLU A 181 -10.58 27.48 -9.27
C GLU A 181 -10.80 26.24 -8.41
N CYS A 182 -10.10 25.16 -8.76
CA CYS A 182 -10.16 23.91 -8.03
C CYS A 182 -8.85 23.13 -8.22
N SER A 183 -8.24 22.80 -7.10
CA SER A 183 -7.04 21.97 -6.98
C SER A 183 -7.33 20.75 -6.13
N VAL A 184 -6.76 19.62 -6.52
CA VAL A 184 -6.95 18.33 -5.88
C VAL A 184 -5.64 17.57 -5.89
N MET A 185 -5.35 16.87 -4.80
CA MET A 185 -4.20 15.96 -4.69
C MET A 185 -4.57 14.77 -3.83
N ASP A 186 -3.96 13.62 -4.11
CA ASP A 186 -4.09 12.48 -3.22
C ASP A 186 -3.22 12.64 -1.96
N MET A 187 -3.39 11.76 -0.96
CA MET A 187 -2.67 11.93 0.29
C MET A 187 -1.18 11.54 0.21
N ASN A 188 -0.74 10.82 -0.83
CA ASN A 188 0.69 10.59 -1.06
C ASN A 188 1.35 11.87 -1.55
N GLU A 189 0.70 12.57 -2.49
CA GLU A 189 1.12 13.89 -2.96
C GLU A 189 1.09 14.90 -1.83
N PHE A 190 0.03 14.91 -1.00
CA PHE A 190 -0.05 15.79 0.16
C PHE A 190 1.09 15.55 1.15
N PHE A 191 1.34 14.28 1.52
CA PHE A 191 2.42 13.96 2.44
C PHE A 191 3.79 14.39 1.88
N THR A 192 4.03 14.13 0.59
CA THR A 192 5.31 14.43 -0.06
C THR A 192 5.53 15.93 -0.27
N CYS A 193 4.52 16.65 -0.76
CA CYS A 193 4.66 18.04 -1.22
C CYS A 193 4.26 19.08 -0.17
N CYS A 194 3.34 18.75 0.73
CA CYS A 194 2.78 19.70 1.70
C CYS A 194 3.31 19.52 3.12
N THR A 195 4.00 18.41 3.42
CA THR A 195 4.56 18.16 4.75
C THR A 195 6.06 18.45 4.75
N PRO A 196 6.55 19.37 5.60
CA PRO A 196 7.99 19.62 5.75
C PRO A 196 8.78 18.36 6.09
N GLU A 197 10.02 18.25 5.62
CA GLU A 197 10.85 17.04 5.79
C GLU A 197 11.08 16.70 7.28
N ASP A 198 11.27 17.70 8.13
CA ASP A 198 11.44 17.52 9.57
C ASP A 198 10.17 16.95 10.24
N GLU A 199 8.99 17.35 9.76
CA GLU A 199 7.72 16.81 10.23
C GLU A 199 7.49 15.38 9.73
N GLN A 200 7.86 15.06 8.48
CA GLN A 200 7.84 13.69 7.97
C GLN A 200 8.74 12.78 8.82
N GLN A 201 9.98 13.21 9.08
CA GLN A 201 10.93 12.48 9.92
C GLN A 201 10.41 12.31 11.36
N ARG A 202 9.78 13.35 11.93
CA ARG A 202 9.19 13.29 13.27
C ARG A 202 8.07 12.25 13.34
N VAL A 203 7.16 12.24 12.37
CA VAL A 203 6.04 11.29 12.29
C VAL A 203 6.55 9.85 12.12
N GLN A 204 7.50 9.63 11.22
CA GLN A 204 8.12 8.32 10.98
C GLN A 204 8.86 7.77 12.22
N ALA A 205 9.29 8.65 13.13
CA ALA A 205 9.97 8.27 14.37
C ALA A 205 9.04 7.98 15.55
N LEU A 206 7.73 8.24 15.45
CA LEU A 206 6.78 8.06 16.56
C LEU A 206 6.64 6.60 16.97
N GLU A 207 6.54 5.70 16.00
CA GLU A 207 6.40 4.28 16.27
C GLU A 207 7.02 3.39 15.18
N PRO A 208 7.42 2.16 15.52
CA PRO A 208 7.90 1.20 14.53
C PRO A 208 6.82 0.84 13.50
N PHE A 209 6.96 1.34 12.27
CA PHE A 209 6.02 1.13 11.18
C PHE A 209 6.59 0.28 10.04
N ASP A 210 5.84 -0.67 9.51
CA ASP A 210 6.26 -1.43 8.32
C ASP A 210 5.14 -1.85 7.35
N GLU A 211 3.98 -1.21 7.42
CA GLU A 211 2.83 -1.49 6.53
C GLU A 211 2.78 -0.50 5.36
N TYR A 212 3.92 -0.25 4.72
CA TYR A 212 4.05 0.75 3.65
C TYR A 212 3.09 0.55 2.48
N GLU A 213 2.89 -0.70 2.05
CA GLU A 213 1.93 -1.03 1.00
C GLU A 213 0.53 -0.53 1.36
N GLU A 214 0.09 -0.78 2.60
CA GLU A 214 -1.22 -0.35 3.10
C GLU A 214 -1.30 1.17 3.27
N TRP A 215 -0.22 1.81 3.73
CA TRP A 215 -0.14 3.26 3.84
C TRP A 215 -0.29 3.95 2.49
N HIS A 216 0.53 3.57 1.51
CA HIS A 216 0.47 4.17 0.18
C HIS A 216 -0.86 3.87 -0.53
N LEU A 217 -1.40 2.66 -0.40
CA LEU A 217 -2.72 2.34 -0.93
C LEU A 217 -3.81 3.19 -0.26
N LYS A 218 -3.84 3.30 1.08
CA LYS A 218 -4.76 4.21 1.78
C LYS A 218 -4.61 5.64 1.26
N CYS A 219 -3.39 6.11 1.10
CA CYS A 219 -3.14 7.48 0.67
C CYS A 219 -3.53 7.74 -0.78
N SER A 220 -3.43 6.74 -1.67
CA SER A 220 -3.91 6.84 -3.05
C SER A 220 -5.43 6.86 -3.17
N HIS A 221 -6.13 6.38 -2.13
CA HIS A 221 -7.60 6.25 -2.09
C HIS A 221 -8.28 7.35 -1.27
N TYR A 222 -7.53 8.34 -0.82
CA TYR A 222 -8.07 9.55 -0.20
C TYR A 222 -7.45 10.77 -0.88
N PHE A 223 -8.21 11.84 -0.98
CA PHE A 223 -7.74 13.09 -1.56
C PHE A 223 -8.09 14.26 -0.68
N VAL A 224 -7.37 15.37 -0.86
CA VAL A 224 -7.76 16.69 -0.41
C VAL A 224 -7.99 17.58 -1.62
N LEU A 225 -9.07 18.37 -1.58
CA LEU A 225 -9.46 19.30 -2.62
C LEU A 225 -9.69 20.67 -1.99
N ALA A 226 -9.18 21.72 -2.64
CA ALA A 226 -9.55 23.10 -2.37
C ALA A 226 -10.13 23.74 -3.62
N ALA A 227 -11.33 24.29 -3.49
CA ALA A 227 -11.94 25.13 -4.50
C ALA A 227 -12.10 26.56 -3.99
N SER A 228 -11.96 27.55 -4.87
CA SER A 228 -12.11 28.97 -4.52
C SER A 228 -13.05 29.71 -5.48
N LYS A 229 -13.71 30.74 -4.95
CA LYS A 229 -14.54 31.68 -5.69
C LYS A 229 -14.37 33.07 -5.11
N GLY A 230 -14.15 34.07 -5.97
CA GLY A 230 -14.07 35.49 -5.59
C GLY A 230 -12.92 35.82 -4.62
N MET A 231 -11.93 34.93 -4.50
CA MET A 231 -10.70 35.11 -3.76
C MET A 231 -9.57 34.34 -4.44
N GLU A 232 -8.37 34.90 -4.43
CA GLU A 232 -7.12 34.18 -4.70
C GLU A 232 -6.47 33.90 -3.35
N PRO A 233 -6.58 32.68 -2.79
CA PRO A 233 -5.91 32.37 -1.54
C PRO A 233 -4.40 32.41 -1.77
N SER A 234 -3.70 33.31 -1.09
CA SER A 234 -2.22 33.42 -1.15
C SER A 234 -1.50 32.22 -0.51
N TRP A 235 -2.23 31.31 0.10
CA TRP A 235 -1.73 30.28 1.01
C TRP A 235 -2.04 28.84 0.57
N THR A 236 -2.78 28.62 -0.51
CA THR A 236 -3.13 27.26 -0.93
C THR A 236 -1.88 26.54 -1.44
N PRO A 237 -1.30 25.58 -0.71
CA PRO A 237 -0.19 24.76 -1.20
C PRO A 237 -0.65 23.89 -2.39
N LEU A 238 -1.97 23.76 -2.55
CA LEU A 238 -2.65 23.09 -3.64
C LEU A 238 -2.62 23.90 -4.96
N LEU A 239 -2.28 25.20 -4.93
CA LEU A 239 -2.18 26.07 -6.12
C LEU A 239 -0.75 26.25 -6.62
N THR A 240 0.27 25.80 -5.87
CA THR A 240 1.63 25.79 -6.43
C THR A 240 1.61 24.91 -7.68
N ASP A 241 2.10 25.48 -8.78
CA ASP A 241 2.40 24.86 -10.08
C ASP A 241 3.51 23.79 -9.93
N THR A 242 3.45 23.00 -8.87
CA THR A 242 4.16 21.75 -8.73
C THR A 242 3.59 20.86 -9.82
N THR A 243 4.30 20.82 -10.95
CA THR A 243 4.20 19.78 -11.96
C THR A 243 4.57 18.45 -11.29
N ALA A 244 3.70 17.93 -10.43
CA ALA A 244 3.73 16.54 -10.05
C ALA A 244 3.57 15.74 -11.36
N PRO A 245 4.39 14.72 -11.60
CA PRO A 245 4.34 13.95 -12.83
C PRO A 245 2.97 13.26 -12.92
N ASP A 246 2.04 13.86 -13.68
CA ASP A 246 0.66 13.43 -13.96
C ASP A 246 0.36 11.99 -13.51
N CYS A 247 0.08 11.81 -12.21
CA CYS A 247 -0.11 10.50 -11.56
C CYS A 247 -1.41 9.82 -12.04
N ASP A 248 -2.32 10.63 -12.59
CA ASP A 248 -3.59 10.20 -13.14
C ASP A 248 -3.52 9.82 -14.62
N SER A 249 -2.46 10.19 -15.34
CA SER A 249 -2.30 9.76 -16.74
C SER A 249 -2.32 8.23 -16.87
N PRO A 250 -3.11 7.68 -17.81
CA PRO A 250 -3.25 6.24 -17.95
C PRO A 250 -1.91 5.61 -18.32
N VAL A 251 -1.54 4.56 -17.58
CA VAL A 251 -0.34 3.78 -17.88
C VAL A 251 -0.50 3.17 -19.27
N ARG A 252 0.47 3.42 -20.16
CA ARG A 252 0.49 2.81 -21.49
C ARG A 252 0.77 1.32 -21.35
N VAL A 253 -0.24 0.50 -21.59
CA VAL A 253 -0.12 -0.95 -21.55
C VAL A 253 0.01 -1.51 -22.97
N ALA A 254 0.93 -2.45 -23.16
CA ALA A 254 1.19 -3.12 -24.43
C ALA A 254 0.15 -4.21 -24.73
N GLY A 255 -0.51 -4.75 -23.70
CA GLY A 255 -1.52 -5.78 -23.82
C GLY A 255 -1.92 -6.34 -22.46
N SER A 256 -2.49 -7.54 -22.47
CA SER A 256 -2.89 -8.27 -21.27
C SER A 256 -2.26 -9.66 -21.19
N VAL A 257 -2.05 -10.13 -19.97
CA VAL A 257 -1.56 -11.47 -19.63
C VAL A 257 -2.75 -12.31 -19.18
N THR A 258 -2.93 -13.47 -19.82
CA THR A 258 -3.98 -14.41 -19.43
C THR A 258 -3.65 -15.01 -18.07
N ALA A 259 -4.63 -14.96 -17.16
CA ALA A 259 -4.53 -15.57 -15.85
C ALA A 259 -5.60 -16.65 -15.67
N ALA A 260 -5.26 -17.70 -14.93
CA ALA A 260 -6.16 -18.80 -14.61
C ALA A 260 -5.91 -19.28 -13.18
N VAL A 261 -6.95 -19.85 -12.56
CA VAL A 261 -6.80 -20.48 -11.24
C VAL A 261 -5.92 -21.73 -11.33
N CYS A 262 -5.00 -21.89 -10.37
CA CYS A 262 -4.03 -22.98 -10.32
C CYS A 262 -4.67 -24.38 -10.11
N ALA A 263 -5.81 -24.48 -9.44
CA ALA A 263 -6.54 -25.73 -9.23
C ALA A 263 -8.06 -25.49 -9.24
N LYS A 264 -8.82 -26.35 -9.92
CA LYS A 264 -10.30 -26.26 -9.95
C LYS A 264 -10.88 -26.70 -8.60
N HIS A 265 -11.36 -25.75 -7.80
CA HIS A 265 -12.31 -25.93 -6.69
C HIS A 265 -11.94 -26.95 -5.59
N SER A 266 -10.72 -26.90 -5.08
CA SER A 266 -10.46 -27.42 -3.74
C SER A 266 -9.80 -26.29 -2.95
N GLU A 267 -10.40 -25.86 -1.84
CA GLU A 267 -9.74 -24.97 -0.88
C GLU A 267 -8.32 -25.47 -0.67
N ILE A 268 -7.34 -24.69 -1.11
CA ILE A 268 -5.95 -25.06 -0.92
C ILE A 268 -5.59 -24.62 0.50
N PRO A 269 -5.56 -25.54 1.48
CA PRO A 269 -5.41 -25.15 2.87
C PRO A 269 -4.12 -24.37 3.06
N GLY A 270 -4.25 -23.22 3.71
CA GLY A 270 -3.17 -22.37 4.16
C GLY A 270 -2.52 -21.47 3.10
N LEU A 271 -2.79 -21.54 1.79
CA LEU A 271 -2.18 -20.60 0.81
C LEU A 271 -2.88 -19.24 0.71
N ARG A 272 -4.04 -19.07 1.34
CA ARG A 272 -4.66 -17.76 1.56
C ARG A 272 -3.87 -17.00 2.63
N ARG A 273 -2.86 -16.26 2.18
CA ARG A 273 -1.90 -15.54 3.04
C ARG A 273 -1.10 -14.49 2.29
N TYR A 274 -0.55 -13.54 3.03
CA TYR A 274 0.42 -12.56 2.53
C TYR A 274 1.72 -12.57 3.35
N GLY A 275 2.79 -11.96 2.83
CA GLY A 275 4.07 -11.81 3.52
C GLY A 275 4.83 -13.12 3.73
N HIS A 276 4.50 -14.15 2.95
CA HIS A 276 5.19 -15.44 2.90
C HIS A 276 6.25 -15.45 1.80
N HIS A 277 7.01 -16.55 1.71
CA HIS A 277 7.91 -16.80 0.59
C HIS A 277 7.66 -18.18 0.01
N SER A 278 7.59 -18.26 -1.32
CA SER A 278 7.40 -19.48 -2.09
C SER A 278 8.58 -19.70 -3.03
N ALA A 279 9.16 -20.90 -3.02
CA ALA A 279 10.34 -21.22 -3.82
C ALA A 279 10.24 -22.63 -4.43
N LEU A 280 10.75 -22.78 -5.65
CA LEU A 280 10.80 -24.07 -6.37
C LEU A 280 11.92 -24.95 -5.78
N ILE A 281 11.57 -26.12 -5.24
CA ILE A 281 12.52 -27.06 -4.64
C ILE A 281 12.89 -28.19 -5.62
N LYS A 282 11.89 -28.63 -6.40
CA LYS A 282 12.04 -29.55 -7.53
C LYS A 282 11.15 -29.03 -8.67
N PRO A 283 11.37 -29.43 -9.93
CA PRO A 283 10.59 -28.93 -11.08
C PRO A 283 9.06 -28.99 -10.88
N ASN A 284 8.58 -29.99 -10.15
CA ASN A 284 7.16 -30.19 -9.87
C ASN A 284 6.75 -29.87 -8.42
N MET A 285 7.56 -29.17 -7.64
CA MET A 285 7.33 -28.98 -6.20
C MET A 285 7.75 -27.60 -5.71
N ILE A 286 6.78 -26.84 -5.23
CA ILE A 286 6.95 -25.49 -4.67
C ILE A 286 6.72 -25.53 -3.17
N LEU A 287 7.67 -25.01 -2.41
CA LEU A 287 7.57 -24.85 -0.96
C LEU A 287 7.11 -23.44 -0.61
N THR A 288 6.13 -23.32 0.27
CA THR A 288 5.66 -22.06 0.85
C THR A 288 5.88 -22.03 2.35
N THR A 289 6.49 -20.95 2.85
CA THR A 289 6.86 -20.81 4.27
C THR A 289 6.43 -19.46 4.86
N GLY A 290 6.00 -19.49 6.13
CA GLY A 290 5.56 -18.32 6.90
C GLY A 290 4.35 -17.61 6.30
N GLY A 291 4.28 -16.30 6.55
CA GLY A 291 3.15 -15.47 6.15
C GLY A 291 2.11 -15.25 7.25
N PHE A 292 1.19 -14.34 6.98
CA PHE A 292 -0.02 -14.09 7.74
C PHE A 292 -1.19 -14.50 6.88
N GLY A 293 -2.07 -15.35 7.40
CA GLY A 293 -3.17 -15.90 6.63
C GLY A 293 -4.21 -16.55 7.52
N GLU A 294 -5.01 -17.41 6.92
CA GLU A 294 -6.09 -18.09 7.60
C GLU A 294 -5.71 -19.53 7.98
N GLU A 295 -5.82 -19.87 9.27
CA GLU A 295 -5.64 -21.23 9.78
C GLU A 295 -6.75 -21.48 10.82
N GLU A 296 -7.56 -22.52 10.62
CA GLU A 296 -8.71 -22.87 11.49
C GLU A 296 -9.77 -21.75 11.61
N GLY A 297 -10.03 -21.00 10.52
CA GLY A 297 -11.01 -19.91 10.51
C GLY A 297 -10.56 -18.64 11.24
N GLN A 298 -9.28 -18.53 11.61
CA GLN A 298 -8.73 -17.34 12.26
C GLN A 298 -7.54 -16.78 11.48
N HIS A 299 -7.50 -15.46 11.37
CA HIS A 299 -6.35 -14.75 10.82
C HIS A 299 -5.18 -14.79 11.82
N ARG A 300 -4.07 -15.43 11.42
CA ARG A 300 -2.88 -15.57 12.25
C ARG A 300 -1.62 -15.74 11.41
N ARG A 301 -0.48 -15.69 12.08
CA ARG A 301 0.81 -16.06 11.48
C ARG A 301 0.86 -17.57 11.27
N MET A 302 1.34 -17.99 10.11
CA MET A 302 1.30 -19.39 9.71
C MET A 302 2.33 -20.22 10.49
N ARG A 303 1.85 -21.31 11.09
CA ARG A 303 2.65 -22.24 11.90
C ARG A 303 3.25 -23.39 11.09
N SER A 304 2.60 -23.69 9.98
CA SER A 304 2.81 -24.85 9.14
C SER A 304 3.45 -24.45 7.81
N PHE A 305 4.33 -25.31 7.31
CA PHE A 305 4.88 -25.19 5.97
C PHE A 305 3.96 -25.90 5.00
N HIS A 306 3.82 -25.33 3.80
CA HIS A 306 2.93 -25.87 2.79
C HIS A 306 3.70 -26.15 1.51
N VAL A 307 3.18 -27.06 0.71
CA VAL A 307 3.77 -27.47 -0.55
C VAL A 307 2.70 -27.54 -1.63
N LEU A 308 3.07 -27.13 -2.84
CA LEU A 308 2.33 -27.41 -4.07
C LEU A 308 3.11 -28.45 -4.87
N ILE A 309 2.46 -29.54 -5.25
CA ILE A 309 3.04 -30.63 -6.05
C ILE A 309 2.25 -30.75 -7.35
N LYS A 310 2.94 -30.67 -8.49
CA LYS A 310 2.34 -30.90 -9.81
C LYS A 310 2.32 -32.40 -10.09
N HIS A 311 1.12 -32.94 -10.33
CA HIS A 311 0.91 -34.33 -10.72
C HIS A 311 -0.10 -34.40 -11.87
N ALA A 312 0.30 -35.03 -12.98
CA ALA A 312 -0.53 -35.16 -14.19
C ALA A 312 -1.12 -33.82 -14.70
N GLY A 313 -0.34 -32.74 -14.62
CA GLY A 313 -0.74 -31.40 -15.05
C GLY A 313 -1.55 -30.59 -14.02
N CYS A 314 -1.95 -31.19 -12.89
CA CYS A 314 -2.70 -30.51 -11.84
C CYS A 314 -1.83 -30.23 -10.61
N TRP A 315 -2.01 -29.06 -9.99
CA TRP A 315 -1.36 -28.73 -8.72
C TRP A 315 -2.20 -29.23 -7.55
N LYS A 316 -1.56 -29.99 -6.66
CA LYS A 316 -2.12 -30.40 -5.37
C LYS A 316 -1.39 -29.70 -4.24
N ALA A 317 -2.13 -29.22 -3.27
CA ALA A 317 -1.57 -28.56 -2.11
C ALA A 317 -1.65 -29.41 -0.86
N GLY A 318 -0.73 -29.20 0.07
CA GLY A 318 -0.89 -29.71 1.42
C GLY A 318 0.16 -29.21 2.40
N SER A 319 -0.01 -29.61 3.66
CA SER A 319 0.86 -29.23 4.77
C SER A 319 1.96 -30.26 5.00
N LEU A 320 3.16 -29.77 5.34
CA LEU A 320 4.34 -30.61 5.58
C LEU A 320 4.43 -31.07 7.04
N LYS A 321 4.85 -32.32 7.24
CA LYS A 321 5.14 -32.85 8.58
C LYS A 321 6.51 -32.38 9.06
N ARG A 322 6.55 -31.71 10.22
CA ARG A 322 7.83 -31.31 10.84
C ARG A 322 8.40 -32.47 11.65
N ARG A 323 9.62 -32.92 11.34
CA ARG A 323 10.29 -34.04 12.05
C ARG A 323 10.53 -33.73 13.53
N ASN A 324 10.81 -32.46 13.86
CA ASN A 324 11.09 -31.98 15.22
C ASN A 324 10.03 -30.95 15.67
N PRO A 325 8.82 -31.37 16.09
CA PRO A 325 7.76 -30.45 16.49
C PRO A 325 8.10 -29.62 17.75
N GLY A 326 9.03 -30.06 18.60
CA GLY A 326 9.43 -29.32 19.81
C GLY A 326 10.33 -28.10 19.58
N LYS A 327 10.94 -27.93 18.39
CA LYS A 327 11.73 -26.72 18.09
C LYS A 327 10.80 -25.61 17.59
N ARG A 328 10.81 -24.47 18.29
CA ARG A 328 9.95 -23.31 18.01
C ARG A 328 10.23 -22.77 16.60
N TRP A 329 9.24 -22.88 15.73
CA TRP A 329 9.13 -22.10 14.50
C TRP A 329 8.73 -20.69 14.91
N ASP A 330 9.39 -19.68 14.35
CA ASP A 330 9.25 -18.30 14.83
C ASP A 330 8.06 -17.55 14.19
N GLU A 331 7.24 -18.20 13.37
CA GLU A 331 5.98 -17.62 12.81
C GLU A 331 6.20 -16.28 12.09
N ARG A 332 7.18 -16.28 11.18
CA ARG A 332 7.75 -15.05 10.61
C ARG A 332 7.10 -14.60 9.30
N LEU A 333 7.23 -13.30 9.03
CA LEU A 333 6.87 -12.62 7.78
C LEU A 333 8.11 -12.08 7.07
N TYR A 334 8.01 -11.92 5.75
CA TYR A 334 8.98 -11.21 4.91
C TYR A 334 10.41 -11.73 5.05
N HIS A 335 10.55 -13.01 5.35
CA HIS A 335 11.79 -13.75 5.18
C HIS A 335 11.93 -14.17 3.71
N THR A 336 13.11 -14.66 3.38
CA THR A 336 13.43 -15.17 2.06
C THR A 336 13.85 -16.63 2.16
N VAL A 337 13.64 -17.40 1.10
CA VAL A 337 14.09 -18.80 1.03
C VAL A 337 14.86 -19.00 -0.27
N SER A 338 16.13 -19.36 -0.15
CA SER A 338 16.98 -19.74 -1.29
C SER A 338 17.17 -21.25 -1.32
N CYS A 339 16.75 -21.88 -2.42
CA CYS A 339 16.93 -23.31 -2.64
C CYS A 339 18.35 -23.58 -3.15
N LEU A 340 19.18 -24.31 -2.39
CA LEU A 340 20.55 -24.65 -2.79
C LEU A 340 20.63 -26.01 -3.50
N SER A 341 19.73 -26.92 -3.15
CA SER A 341 19.59 -28.22 -3.79
C SER A 341 18.18 -28.76 -3.57
N SER A 342 17.84 -29.87 -4.24
CA SER A 342 16.55 -30.55 -4.10
C SER A 342 16.26 -31.06 -2.68
N GLY A 343 17.27 -31.10 -1.80
CA GLY A 343 17.17 -31.54 -0.41
C GLY A 343 17.47 -30.45 0.62
N LEU A 344 17.86 -29.24 0.20
CA LEU A 344 18.35 -28.21 1.11
C LEU A 344 17.95 -26.80 0.65
N ALA A 345 17.26 -26.08 1.51
CA ALA A 345 16.99 -24.66 1.35
C ALA A 345 17.44 -23.87 2.58
N LEU A 346 17.80 -22.61 2.38
CA LEU A 346 18.21 -21.68 3.42
C LEU A 346 17.19 -20.57 3.56
N MET A 347 16.64 -20.43 4.76
CA MET A 347 15.73 -19.35 5.12
C MET A 347 16.50 -18.25 5.85
N ILE A 348 16.34 -16.99 5.44
CA ILE A 348 17.08 -15.85 5.99
C ILE A 348 16.11 -14.73 6.39
N GLY A 349 16.35 -14.15 7.56
CA GLY A 349 15.73 -12.90 7.99
C GLY A 349 14.24 -13.01 8.31
N GLY A 350 13.52 -11.93 8.04
CA GLY A 350 12.11 -11.76 8.36
C GLY A 350 11.87 -11.24 9.78
N ARG A 351 10.60 -11.13 10.16
CA ARG A 351 10.16 -10.46 11.40
C ARG A 351 8.97 -11.12 12.08
N THR A 352 8.86 -10.89 13.39
CA THR A 352 7.67 -11.19 14.21
C THR A 352 6.83 -9.96 14.53
N SER A 353 7.44 -8.77 14.55
CA SER A 353 6.78 -7.47 14.64
C SER A 353 7.68 -6.42 13.98
N PRO A 354 7.21 -5.19 13.72
CA PRO A 354 8.07 -4.13 13.17
C PRO A 354 9.32 -3.88 14.03
N SER A 355 9.19 -3.99 15.35
CA SER A 355 10.29 -3.83 16.32
C SER A 355 11.15 -5.09 16.51
N SER A 356 10.67 -6.27 16.08
CA SER A 356 11.32 -7.57 16.24
C SER A 356 11.70 -8.16 14.88
N ALA A 357 12.61 -7.44 14.22
CA ALA A 357 13.26 -7.79 12.97
C ALA A 357 14.49 -8.69 13.18
N GLY A 358 14.91 -9.43 12.15
CA GLY A 358 16.24 -10.07 12.13
C GLY A 358 16.28 -11.43 12.83
N LEU A 359 15.33 -12.32 12.53
CA LEU A 359 15.20 -13.66 13.13
C LEU A 359 16.30 -14.67 12.73
N GLY A 360 17.44 -14.19 12.23
CA GLY A 360 18.59 -14.98 11.83
C GLY A 360 18.33 -15.93 10.66
N MET A 361 19.11 -17.01 10.60
CA MET A 361 19.14 -17.96 9.48
C MET A 361 18.71 -19.37 9.94
N SER A 362 18.02 -20.11 9.09
CA SER A 362 17.65 -21.50 9.37
C SER A 362 17.69 -22.36 8.12
N TRP A 363 18.27 -23.54 8.25
CA TRP A 363 18.26 -24.58 7.23
C TRP A 363 16.93 -25.33 7.24
N LEU A 364 16.37 -25.51 6.05
CA LEU A 364 15.25 -26.39 5.75
C LEU A 364 15.80 -27.61 5.02
N LYS A 365 15.86 -28.75 5.71
CA LYS A 365 16.35 -30.01 5.15
C LYS A 365 15.19 -30.92 4.80
N PHE A 366 15.22 -31.45 3.58
CA PHE A 366 14.24 -32.41 3.06
C PHE A 366 14.94 -33.77 2.95
N PRO A 367 14.85 -34.63 3.97
CA PRO A 367 15.43 -35.97 3.89
C PRO A 367 14.80 -36.73 2.71
N GLU A 368 15.62 -37.43 1.92
CA GLU A 368 15.21 -38.05 0.65
C GLU A 368 13.91 -38.86 0.77
N THR A 369 12.80 -38.28 0.31
CA THR A 369 11.55 -38.98 0.07
C THR A 369 11.54 -39.40 -1.39
N ARG A 370 12.11 -40.58 -1.67
CA ARG A 370 12.30 -41.08 -3.06
C ARG A 370 11.00 -41.28 -3.85
N HIS A 371 9.81 -41.19 -3.22
CA HIS A 371 8.51 -41.43 -3.86
C HIS A 371 7.34 -40.61 -3.28
N ALA A 372 7.57 -39.38 -2.77
CA ALA A 372 6.46 -38.58 -2.25
C ALA A 372 5.58 -38.02 -3.38
N SER A 373 4.49 -38.73 -3.69
CA SER A 373 3.46 -38.30 -4.63
C SER A 373 2.38 -37.44 -3.97
N GLU A 374 2.29 -37.49 -2.64
CA GLU A 374 1.29 -36.78 -1.85
C GLU A 374 1.95 -35.80 -0.86
N PRO A 375 1.36 -34.61 -0.63
CA PRO A 375 1.93 -33.59 0.25
C PRO A 375 2.22 -34.07 1.68
N GLY A 376 1.38 -34.96 2.22
CA GLY A 376 1.46 -35.46 3.60
C GLY A 376 2.62 -36.43 3.88
N ASP A 377 3.34 -36.86 2.84
CA ASP A 377 4.48 -37.78 2.95
C ASP A 377 5.81 -37.03 3.04
N ILE A 378 5.80 -35.72 2.79
CA ILE A 378 7.01 -34.90 2.81
C ILE A 378 7.26 -34.44 4.23
N THR A 379 8.49 -34.70 4.70
CA THR A 379 8.97 -34.22 5.98
C THR A 379 10.01 -33.13 5.80
N VAL A 380 9.99 -32.16 6.72
CA VAL A 380 10.98 -31.08 6.75
C VAL A 380 11.61 -30.99 8.14
N GLU A 381 12.92 -30.87 8.15
CA GLU A 381 13.71 -30.64 9.35
C GLU A 381 14.24 -29.20 9.36
N LEU A 382 13.86 -28.46 10.40
CA LEU A 382 14.32 -27.10 10.65
C LEU A 382 15.54 -27.11 11.57
N VAL A 383 16.66 -26.57 11.09
CA VAL A 383 17.91 -26.46 11.85
C VAL A 383 18.37 -25.01 11.86
N ARG A 384 18.38 -24.36 13.04
CA ARG A 384 18.93 -23.00 13.17
C ARG A 384 20.40 -22.98 12.76
N ALA A 385 20.74 -22.01 11.93
CA ALA A 385 22.09 -21.80 11.43
C ALA A 385 22.75 -20.65 12.21
N ARG A 386 24.09 -20.68 12.33
CA ARG A 386 24.83 -19.57 12.93
C ARG A 386 24.91 -18.45 11.89
N ALA A 387 24.25 -17.33 12.17
CA ALA A 387 24.30 -16.16 11.30
C ALA A 387 25.58 -15.34 11.56
N PRO A 388 26.28 -14.87 10.52
CA PRO A 388 27.35 -13.88 10.70
C PRO A 388 26.76 -12.55 11.17
N ALA A 389 27.56 -11.76 11.90
CA ALA A 389 27.12 -10.51 12.55
C ALA A 389 26.50 -9.50 11.56
N VAL A 390 26.93 -9.53 10.29
CA VAL A 390 26.42 -8.68 9.21
C VAL A 390 24.96 -9.03 8.86
N VAL A 391 24.61 -10.31 8.84
CA VAL A 391 23.24 -10.79 8.57
C VAL A 391 22.35 -10.61 9.80
N SER A 392 22.93 -10.48 11.00
CA SER A 392 22.17 -10.22 12.23
C SER A 392 21.64 -8.79 12.32
N LYS A 393 22.25 -7.85 11.58
CA LYS A 393 21.89 -6.43 11.55
C LYS A 393 20.95 -6.07 10.40
N SER A 394 20.83 -6.96 9.42
CA SER A 394 20.13 -6.71 8.15
C SER A 394 19.03 -7.75 7.95
N VAL A 395 18.06 -7.41 7.11
CA VAL A 395 17.01 -8.31 6.57
C VAL A 395 15.71 -8.39 7.38
N VAL A 396 14.94 -7.30 7.38
CA VAL A 396 13.57 -7.39 6.85
C VAL A 396 13.65 -6.97 5.39
N GLY A 397 13.95 -7.91 4.51
CA GLY A 397 14.07 -7.66 3.08
C GLY A 397 12.95 -8.40 2.35
N ARG A 398 12.03 -7.68 1.71
CA ARG A 398 11.00 -8.28 0.84
C ARG A 398 11.54 -8.53 -0.59
N GLY A 399 12.80 -8.92 -0.71
CA GLY A 399 13.48 -9.16 -1.99
C GLY A 399 14.10 -10.56 -2.03
N GLY A 400 14.21 -11.15 -3.21
CA GLY A 400 14.90 -12.44 -3.38
C GLY A 400 16.36 -12.39 -2.91
N ILE A 401 16.92 -13.54 -2.53
CA ILE A 401 18.37 -13.68 -2.29
C ILE A 401 18.93 -14.55 -3.41
N PRO A 402 19.44 -13.93 -4.49
CA PRO A 402 19.98 -14.67 -5.62
C PRO A 402 21.33 -15.31 -5.30
N GLU A 403 21.57 -16.44 -5.94
CA GLU A 403 22.87 -17.10 -5.95
C GLU A 403 23.75 -16.50 -7.04
N VAL A 404 25.00 -16.21 -6.70
CA VAL A 404 26.03 -15.70 -7.61
C VAL A 404 27.28 -16.55 -7.58
N ARG A 405 28.04 -16.51 -8.68
CA ARG A 405 29.31 -17.21 -8.82
C ARG A 405 30.45 -16.22 -8.83
N ALA A 406 31.50 -16.53 -8.08
CA ALA A 406 32.76 -15.80 -8.14
C ALA A 406 33.91 -16.79 -7.94
N ALA A 407 34.93 -16.76 -8.82
CA ALA A 407 36.13 -17.58 -8.69
C ALA A 407 35.86 -19.09 -8.48
N ARG A 408 34.82 -19.64 -9.14
CA ARG A 408 34.35 -21.04 -9.05
C ARG A 408 33.65 -21.44 -7.74
N GLU A 409 33.38 -20.50 -6.85
CA GLU A 409 32.59 -20.73 -5.63
C GLU A 409 31.18 -20.10 -5.73
N GLN A 410 30.21 -20.67 -4.99
CA GLN A 410 28.83 -20.17 -4.93
C GLN A 410 28.63 -19.28 -3.71
N TYR A 411 27.99 -18.14 -3.93
CA TYR A 411 27.66 -17.17 -2.89
C TYR A 411 26.18 -16.81 -2.95
N LEU A 412 25.59 -16.53 -1.79
CA LEU A 412 24.33 -15.83 -1.70
C LEU A 412 24.62 -14.33 -1.57
N PHE A 413 23.95 -13.54 -2.40
CA PHE A 413 24.10 -12.09 -2.38
C PHE A 413 22.93 -11.43 -1.66
N LEU A 414 23.26 -10.57 -0.71
CA LEU A 414 22.30 -9.79 0.07
C LEU A 414 22.56 -8.31 -0.19
N TYR A 415 21.51 -7.56 -0.45
CA TYR A 415 21.57 -6.12 -0.67
C TYR A 415 20.43 -5.42 0.08
N GLY A 416 20.73 -4.31 0.73
CA GLY A 416 19.74 -3.42 1.34
C GLY A 416 18.83 -4.06 2.40
N GLY A 417 17.55 -3.69 2.36
CA GLY A 417 16.56 -4.02 3.38
C GLY A 417 16.42 -2.93 4.45
N ARG A 418 15.82 -3.29 5.59
CA ARG A 418 15.61 -2.39 6.73
C ARG A 418 15.99 -3.07 8.05
N SER A 419 16.22 -2.24 9.06
CA SER A 419 16.45 -2.65 10.46
C SER A 419 15.63 -1.75 11.40
N ALA A 420 15.59 -2.09 12.68
CA ALA A 420 14.96 -1.23 13.69
C ALA A 420 15.67 0.13 13.88
N LEU A 421 16.95 0.24 13.50
CA LEU A 421 17.77 1.45 13.70
C LEU A 421 17.92 2.30 12.44
N LYS A 422 17.83 1.67 11.27
CA LYS A 422 17.96 2.32 9.96
C LYS A 422 16.76 1.92 9.10
N PRO A 423 15.94 2.89 8.65
CA PRO A 423 14.73 2.62 7.87
C PRO A 423 15.08 1.99 6.52
N VAL A 424 16.22 2.36 5.95
CA VAL A 424 16.71 1.87 4.66
C VAL A 424 18.21 1.58 4.73
N LEU A 425 18.62 0.42 4.19
CA LEU A 425 20.00 -0.02 4.08
C LEU A 425 20.44 -0.01 2.61
N GLY A 426 21.71 0.31 2.36
CA GLY A 426 22.37 0.22 1.04
C GLY A 426 23.62 -0.66 1.04
N ASP A 427 23.88 -1.36 2.14
CA ASP A 427 25.03 -2.25 2.27
C ASP A 427 24.74 -3.60 1.58
N TRP A 428 25.80 -4.31 1.19
CA TRP A 428 25.72 -5.68 0.66
C TRP A 428 26.60 -6.66 1.40
N CYS A 429 26.31 -7.95 1.25
CA CYS A 429 27.24 -9.00 1.63
C CYS A 429 27.15 -10.24 0.74
N PHE A 430 28.29 -10.90 0.56
CA PHE A 430 28.41 -12.20 -0.08
C PHE A 430 28.52 -13.27 1.01
N LEU A 431 27.61 -14.23 1.03
CA LEU A 431 27.62 -15.35 1.97
C LEU A 431 28.02 -16.63 1.26
N ARG A 432 29.09 -17.27 1.72
CA ARG A 432 29.51 -18.58 1.22
C ARG A 432 28.46 -19.63 1.59
N THR A 433 27.93 -20.36 0.61
CA THR A 433 26.77 -21.26 0.80
C THR A 433 27.03 -22.42 1.77
N GLN A 434 28.25 -22.93 1.86
CA GLN A 434 28.59 -24.09 2.71
C GLN A 434 28.81 -23.73 4.18
N GLU A 435 29.54 -22.64 4.43
CA GLU A 435 29.99 -22.25 5.78
C GLU A 435 29.15 -21.13 6.39
N LEU A 436 28.35 -20.45 5.58
CA LEU A 436 27.64 -19.21 5.93
C LEU A 436 28.57 -18.12 6.48
N SER A 437 29.82 -18.12 6.01
CA SER A 437 30.82 -17.11 6.28
C SER A 437 30.66 -15.95 5.29
N SER A 438 30.83 -14.72 5.78
CA SER A 438 30.83 -13.52 4.92
C SER A 438 32.15 -13.42 4.17
N ALA A 439 32.10 -13.26 2.85
CA ALA A 439 33.25 -12.98 2.02
C ALA A 439 33.29 -11.50 1.63
N VAL A 440 34.50 -10.94 1.60
CA VAL A 440 34.75 -9.60 1.07
C VAL A 440 35.22 -9.76 -0.37
N ILE A 441 34.32 -9.43 -1.30
CA ILE A 441 34.61 -9.45 -2.74
C ILE A 441 34.62 -8.01 -3.24
N PRO A 442 35.64 -7.56 -4.00
CA PRO A 442 35.67 -6.23 -4.59
C PRO A 442 34.45 -5.99 -5.47
N VAL A 443 33.79 -4.85 -5.27
CA VAL A 443 32.67 -4.38 -6.09
C VAL A 443 32.96 -2.96 -6.54
N GLU A 444 32.88 -2.70 -7.84
CA GLU A 444 33.12 -1.40 -8.47
C GLU A 444 31.86 -0.88 -9.18
N GLY A 445 31.89 0.37 -9.66
CA GLY A 445 30.81 0.97 -10.44
C GLY A 445 29.79 1.77 -9.62
N PRO A 446 28.72 2.28 -10.26
CA PRO A 446 27.67 3.07 -9.62
C PRO A 446 26.87 2.22 -8.63
N VAL A 447 27.18 2.36 -7.35
CA VAL A 447 26.46 1.68 -6.27
C VAL A 447 24.99 2.14 -6.26
N PRO A 448 24.02 1.21 -6.26
CA PRO A 448 22.61 1.57 -6.16
C PRO A 448 22.34 2.30 -4.83
N GLU A 449 21.32 3.16 -4.79
CA GLU A 449 20.91 3.75 -3.52
C GLU A 449 20.32 2.70 -2.56
N GLY A 450 20.36 3.01 -1.26
CA GLY A 450 19.75 2.18 -0.24
C GLY A 450 18.25 2.01 -0.48
N ARG A 451 17.75 0.78 -0.31
CA ARG A 451 16.36 0.44 -0.58
C ARG A 451 15.90 -0.80 0.19
N HIS A 452 14.62 -0.87 0.50
CA HIS A 452 13.95 -2.10 0.93
C HIS A 452 12.81 -2.46 -0.02
N SER A 453 12.20 -3.63 0.18
CA SER A 453 11.09 -4.11 -0.67
C SER A 453 11.34 -4.06 -2.19
N HIS A 454 12.61 -4.11 -2.59
CA HIS A 454 13.02 -4.30 -3.98
C HIS A 454 12.98 -5.80 -4.29
N SER A 455 12.97 -6.14 -5.58
CA SER A 455 13.13 -7.52 -6.02
C SER A 455 14.58 -7.76 -6.45
N ALA A 456 15.03 -9.02 -6.34
CA ALA A 456 16.36 -9.41 -6.79
C ALA A 456 16.33 -10.85 -7.35
N CYS A 457 17.03 -11.06 -8.45
CA CYS A 457 17.11 -12.35 -9.13
C CYS A 457 18.50 -12.54 -9.77
N GLY A 458 18.88 -13.79 -10.03
CA GLY A 458 20.16 -14.12 -10.66
C GLY A 458 20.08 -13.92 -12.18
N TRP A 459 21.16 -13.40 -12.78
CA TRP A 459 21.29 -13.30 -14.25
C TRP A 459 22.77 -13.33 -14.66
N GLU A 460 23.12 -14.18 -15.63
CA GLU A 460 24.49 -14.32 -16.18
C GLU A 460 25.60 -14.45 -15.10
N GLY A 461 25.32 -15.19 -14.02
CA GLY A 461 26.25 -15.37 -12.90
C GLY A 461 26.31 -14.22 -11.88
N GLY A 462 25.63 -13.11 -12.20
CA GLY A 462 25.50 -11.92 -11.36
C GLY A 462 24.12 -11.76 -10.70
N VAL A 463 23.87 -10.57 -10.17
CA VAL A 463 22.58 -10.18 -9.55
C VAL A 463 21.93 -9.07 -10.34
N LEU A 464 20.62 -9.17 -10.53
CA LEU A 464 19.80 -8.04 -10.92
C LEU A 464 18.97 -7.59 -9.71
N ILE A 465 18.92 -6.28 -9.44
CA ILE A 465 17.96 -5.66 -8.51
C ILE A 465 17.08 -4.66 -9.24
N ALA A 466 15.79 -4.61 -8.88
CA ALA A 466 14.82 -3.71 -9.50
C ALA A 466 13.88 -3.08 -8.47
N GLY A 467 13.60 -1.78 -8.68
CA GLY A 467 12.69 -0.97 -7.88
C GLY A 467 13.03 -0.96 -6.39
N GLY A 468 11.99 -0.96 -5.54
CA GLY A 468 12.10 -0.86 -4.08
C GLY A 468 11.67 0.51 -3.55
N LEU A 469 11.70 0.64 -2.23
CA LEU A 469 11.39 1.87 -1.52
C LEU A 469 12.67 2.50 -0.99
N GLY A 470 12.92 3.76 -1.35
CA GLY A 470 14.09 4.53 -0.93
C GLY A 470 13.92 5.16 0.45
N ALA A 471 14.95 5.90 0.89
CA ALA A 471 14.97 6.55 2.21
C ALA A 471 13.91 7.65 2.39
N ALA A 472 13.49 8.29 1.30
CA ALA A 472 12.41 9.28 1.30
C ALA A 472 11.01 8.65 1.19
N GLU A 473 10.88 7.34 1.43
CA GLU A 473 9.64 6.57 1.26
C GLU A 473 9.02 6.67 -0.15
N GLN A 474 9.84 7.03 -1.14
CA GLN A 474 9.44 7.06 -2.54
C GLN A 474 9.77 5.73 -3.23
N PRO A 475 8.85 5.18 -4.04
CA PRO A 475 9.18 4.04 -4.90
C PRO A 475 10.29 4.41 -5.89
N LEU A 476 11.14 3.42 -6.21
CA LEU A 476 12.26 3.57 -7.12
C LEU A 476 11.94 2.94 -8.47
N GLY A 477 12.31 3.62 -9.57
CA GLY A 477 12.18 3.14 -10.95
C GLY A 477 13.50 2.66 -11.55
N SER A 478 14.48 2.31 -10.72
CA SER A 478 15.82 1.96 -11.16
C SER A 478 16.04 0.45 -11.21
N VAL A 479 16.81 0.02 -12.22
CA VAL A 479 17.25 -1.36 -12.42
C VAL A 479 18.77 -1.39 -12.46
N PHE A 480 19.38 -2.27 -11.68
CA PHE A 480 20.84 -2.43 -11.62
C PHE A 480 21.22 -3.89 -11.77
N VAL A 481 22.35 -4.11 -12.43
CA VAL A 481 22.97 -5.43 -12.61
C VAL A 481 24.36 -5.41 -12.00
N LEU A 482 24.64 -6.36 -11.13
CA LEU A 482 25.94 -6.68 -10.58
C LEU A 482 26.55 -7.77 -11.45
N ARG A 483 27.42 -7.40 -12.40
CA ARG A 483 28.05 -8.35 -13.32
C ARG A 483 29.32 -8.95 -12.73
N GLU A 484 29.55 -10.24 -12.95
CA GLU A 484 30.80 -10.90 -12.60
C GLU A 484 31.93 -10.39 -13.52
N LEU A 485 33.07 -10.03 -12.92
CA LEU A 485 34.30 -9.70 -13.61
C LEU A 485 35.38 -10.75 -13.27
N ASN A 486 36.48 -10.75 -14.02
CA ASN A 486 37.63 -11.62 -13.74
C ASN A 486 38.17 -11.48 -12.30
N ARG A 487 37.96 -10.31 -11.65
CA ARG A 487 38.40 -10.02 -10.28
C ARG A 487 37.31 -9.26 -9.49
N GLY A 488 36.17 -9.91 -9.25
CA GLY A 488 35.10 -9.37 -8.41
C GLY A 488 33.84 -9.07 -9.20
N PHE A 489 33.14 -7.99 -8.85
CA PHE A 489 31.90 -7.60 -9.52
C PHE A 489 31.87 -6.11 -9.86
N GLN A 490 31.00 -5.74 -10.80
CA GLN A 490 30.74 -4.34 -11.12
C GLN A 490 29.24 -4.08 -11.23
N TRP A 491 28.77 -3.04 -10.55
CA TRP A 491 27.44 -2.50 -10.73
C TRP A 491 27.31 -1.78 -12.06
N GLN A 492 26.20 -1.99 -12.74
CA GLN A 492 25.82 -1.30 -13.97
C GLN A 492 24.35 -0.94 -13.90
N ALA A 493 24.02 0.33 -14.15
CA ALA A 493 22.64 0.76 -14.28
C ALA A 493 22.08 0.32 -15.64
N VAL A 494 20.86 -0.22 -15.65
CA VAL A 494 20.14 -0.56 -16.87
C VAL A 494 19.17 0.58 -17.18
N GLY A 495 19.46 1.34 -18.23
CA GLY A 495 18.55 2.36 -18.73
C GLY A 495 17.35 1.72 -19.41
N THR A 496 16.15 2.07 -19.00
CA THR A 496 14.92 1.56 -19.61
C THR A 496 14.22 2.63 -20.46
N HIS A 497 13.57 2.20 -21.54
CA HIS A 497 12.77 3.07 -22.39
C HIS A 497 11.41 2.42 -22.73
N PRO A 498 10.28 3.09 -22.43
CA PRO A 498 10.17 4.23 -21.51
C PRO A 498 10.79 3.94 -20.11
N PRO A 499 11.07 4.98 -19.30
CA PRO A 499 11.53 4.79 -17.94
C PRO A 499 10.60 3.87 -17.14
N LEU A 500 11.18 2.94 -16.37
CA LEU A 500 10.42 2.01 -15.54
C LEU A 500 9.60 2.82 -14.53
N ILE A 501 8.30 2.52 -14.46
CA ILE A 501 7.41 3.15 -13.49
C ILE A 501 7.85 2.72 -12.07
N PRO A 502 8.19 3.67 -11.19
CA PRO A 502 8.69 3.37 -9.86
C PRO A 502 7.74 2.51 -9.04
N ARG A 503 8.25 1.43 -8.43
CA ARG A 503 7.44 0.49 -7.63
C ARG A 503 8.25 -0.29 -6.61
N TYR A 504 7.58 -0.84 -5.61
CA TYR A 504 8.15 -1.70 -4.59
C TYR A 504 7.20 -2.85 -4.22
N SER A 505 7.68 -3.82 -3.44
CA SER A 505 6.94 -5.03 -3.04
C SER A 505 6.43 -5.88 -4.22
N HIS A 506 7.06 -5.75 -5.38
CA HIS A 506 6.87 -6.61 -6.53
C HIS A 506 7.81 -7.81 -6.45
N THR A 507 7.54 -8.83 -7.24
CA THR A 507 8.44 -9.97 -7.43
C THR A 507 9.13 -9.87 -8.78
N ALA A 508 10.31 -10.50 -8.95
CA ALA A 508 11.03 -10.47 -10.21
C ALA A 508 11.65 -11.80 -10.61
N HIS A 509 11.69 -12.03 -11.92
CA HIS A 509 12.25 -13.21 -12.56
C HIS A 509 12.97 -12.83 -13.85
N VAL A 510 13.97 -13.61 -14.24
CA VAL A 510 14.61 -13.47 -15.56
C VAL A 510 14.38 -14.73 -16.38
N HIS A 511 13.94 -14.54 -17.61
CA HIS A 511 13.74 -15.60 -18.60
C HIS A 511 14.17 -15.07 -19.97
N ASP A 512 15.06 -15.79 -20.67
CA ASP A 512 15.56 -15.42 -22.00
C ASP A 512 16.02 -13.95 -22.12
N ALA A 513 16.84 -13.51 -21.17
CA ALA A 513 17.35 -12.12 -21.05
C ALA A 513 16.26 -11.04 -20.96
N LYS A 514 15.03 -11.42 -20.60
CA LYS A 514 13.95 -10.51 -20.22
C LYS A 514 13.73 -10.58 -18.71
N LEU A 515 13.68 -9.41 -18.09
CA LEU A 515 13.30 -9.23 -16.70
C LEU A 515 11.79 -9.03 -16.61
N LEU A 516 11.14 -9.87 -15.81
CA LEU A 516 9.71 -9.81 -15.51
C LEU A 516 9.55 -9.22 -14.10
N LEU A 517 8.85 -8.10 -13.96
CA LEU A 517 8.44 -7.54 -12.67
C LEU A 517 6.94 -7.74 -12.50
N VAL A 518 6.50 -8.25 -11.36
CA VAL A 518 5.11 -8.71 -11.19
C VAL A 518 4.52 -8.13 -9.93
N GLY A 519 3.42 -7.40 -10.08
CA GLY A 519 2.70 -6.74 -9.00
C GLY A 519 3.49 -5.61 -8.35
N GLY A 520 3.30 -5.47 -7.05
CA GLY A 520 3.84 -4.43 -6.19
C GLY A 520 2.88 -3.28 -5.94
N VAL A 521 3.44 -2.18 -5.44
CA VAL A 521 2.75 -0.90 -5.22
C VAL A 521 3.52 0.19 -5.94
N TRP A 522 2.79 1.03 -6.66
CA TRP A 522 3.27 2.27 -7.28
C TRP A 522 2.28 3.41 -6.95
N LEU A 523 2.69 4.66 -7.11
CA LEU A 523 1.87 5.84 -6.82
C LEU A 523 1.20 6.35 -8.11
N ARG A 524 0.45 5.47 -8.77
CA ARG A 524 -0.27 5.76 -10.03
C ARG A 524 -1.74 5.37 -9.87
N SER A 525 -2.59 5.86 -10.77
CA SER A 525 -4.04 5.60 -10.76
C SER A 525 -4.46 4.15 -11.00
N SER A 526 -3.57 3.28 -11.46
CA SER A 526 -3.84 1.86 -11.74
C SER A 526 -3.12 0.94 -10.76
N VAL A 527 -3.32 -0.38 -10.87
CA VAL A 527 -2.50 -1.38 -10.17
C VAL A 527 -1.46 -2.00 -11.10
N PRO A 528 -0.24 -2.30 -10.59
CA PRO A 528 0.80 -2.88 -11.42
C PRO A 528 0.47 -4.34 -11.76
N GLY A 529 0.45 -4.66 -13.06
CA GLY A 529 0.34 -6.02 -13.57
C GLY A 529 1.71 -6.67 -13.74
N VAL A 530 2.11 -6.92 -14.99
CA VAL A 530 3.42 -7.48 -15.35
C VAL A 530 4.20 -6.47 -16.19
N THR A 531 5.44 -6.20 -15.83
CA THR A 531 6.35 -5.38 -16.64
C THR A 531 7.46 -6.25 -17.19
N VAL A 532 7.69 -6.16 -18.51
CA VAL A 532 8.75 -6.89 -19.21
C VAL A 532 9.82 -5.90 -19.64
N ILE A 533 11.05 -6.14 -19.21
CA ILE A 533 12.22 -5.35 -19.60
C ILE A 533 13.18 -6.23 -20.37
N ASN A 534 13.43 -5.92 -21.63
CA ASN A 534 14.49 -6.56 -22.40
C ASN A 534 15.85 -6.05 -21.90
N LEU A 535 16.68 -6.91 -21.32
CA LEU A 535 17.94 -6.49 -20.68
C LEU A 535 19.04 -6.11 -21.68
N ALA A 536 18.90 -6.50 -22.96
CA ALA A 536 19.84 -6.13 -24.01
C ALA A 536 19.50 -4.76 -24.61
N THR A 537 18.23 -4.48 -24.84
CA THR A 537 17.80 -3.22 -25.46
C THR A 537 17.42 -2.14 -24.44
N GLY A 538 16.90 -2.52 -23.27
CA GLY A 538 16.27 -1.61 -22.32
C GLY A 538 14.80 -1.34 -22.60
N LEU A 539 14.19 -1.98 -23.61
CA LEU A 539 12.76 -1.82 -23.90
C LEU A 539 11.92 -2.28 -22.71
N CYS A 540 11.05 -1.40 -22.21
CA CYS A 540 10.19 -1.64 -21.05
C CYS A 540 8.72 -1.57 -21.45
N LEU A 541 7.97 -2.66 -21.25
CA LEU A 541 6.55 -2.76 -21.60
C LEU A 541 5.73 -3.24 -20.40
N ASP A 542 4.65 -2.53 -20.10
CA ASP A 542 3.68 -2.90 -19.06
C ASP A 542 2.49 -3.65 -19.66
N TYR A 543 2.02 -4.67 -18.94
CA TYR A 543 0.88 -5.50 -19.30
C TYR A 543 -0.09 -5.60 -18.13
N THR A 544 -1.38 -5.56 -18.41
CA THR A 544 -2.41 -5.84 -17.39
C THR A 544 -2.56 -7.33 -17.19
N ILE A 545 -3.07 -7.75 -16.04
CA ILE A 545 -3.46 -9.14 -15.81
C ILE A 545 -4.97 -9.24 -16.08
N ASN A 546 -5.38 -10.15 -16.97
CA ASN A 546 -6.80 -10.39 -17.21
C ASN A 546 -7.39 -11.19 -16.05
N VAL A 547 -8.28 -10.55 -15.29
CA VAL A 547 -8.92 -11.11 -14.09
C VAL A 547 -10.36 -11.58 -14.32
N GLU A 548 -10.86 -11.58 -15.57
CA GLU A 548 -12.26 -11.90 -15.91
C GLU A 548 -12.75 -13.25 -15.37
N HIS A 549 -11.84 -14.22 -15.21
CA HIS A 549 -12.14 -15.57 -14.73
C HIS A 549 -11.58 -15.87 -13.33
N LEU A 550 -11.17 -14.83 -12.60
CA LEU A 550 -10.64 -14.95 -11.25
C LEU A 550 -11.64 -14.40 -10.23
N GLU A 551 -11.51 -14.84 -8.99
CA GLU A 551 -12.17 -14.18 -7.87
C GLU A 551 -11.56 -12.77 -7.68
N TRP A 552 -12.42 -11.76 -7.55
CA TRP A 552 -12.04 -10.37 -7.40
C TRP A 552 -12.46 -9.86 -6.02
N PRO A 553 -11.62 -9.09 -5.29
CA PRO A 553 -10.37 -8.44 -5.75
C PRO A 553 -9.10 -9.32 -5.70
N LEU A 554 -8.18 -9.10 -6.64
CA LEU A 554 -6.84 -9.71 -6.66
C LEU A 554 -5.76 -8.70 -6.28
N MET A 555 -5.15 -8.86 -5.11
CA MET A 555 -4.11 -7.96 -4.60
C MET A 555 -2.71 -8.48 -4.92
N LEU A 556 -1.96 -7.71 -5.71
CA LEU A 556 -0.64 -8.09 -6.21
C LEU A 556 0.51 -7.51 -5.39
N HIS A 557 0.29 -7.18 -4.12
CA HIS A 557 1.33 -6.85 -3.14
C HIS A 557 1.38 -7.92 -2.05
N ASN A 558 2.52 -8.02 -1.37
CA ASN A 558 2.80 -9.05 -0.35
C ASN A 558 2.59 -10.52 -0.82
N HIS A 559 2.48 -10.75 -2.12
CA HIS A 559 2.41 -12.07 -2.75
C HIS A 559 3.81 -12.65 -2.95
N SER A 560 3.89 -13.94 -3.28
CA SER A 560 5.10 -14.57 -3.80
C SER A 560 4.82 -15.08 -5.21
N SER A 561 5.80 -15.04 -6.10
CA SER A 561 5.67 -15.64 -7.42
C SER A 561 6.82 -16.59 -7.74
N VAL A 562 6.53 -17.62 -8.53
CA VAL A 562 7.47 -18.67 -8.93
C VAL A 562 7.40 -18.86 -10.44
N LEU A 563 8.53 -18.67 -11.12
CA LEU A 563 8.66 -18.93 -12.55
C LEU A 563 8.79 -20.44 -12.80
N LEU A 564 8.04 -20.93 -13.79
CA LEU A 564 8.08 -22.28 -14.34
C LEU A 564 8.62 -22.16 -15.78
N PRO A 565 9.94 -22.27 -15.97
CA PRO A 565 10.58 -21.89 -17.24
C PRO A 565 10.19 -22.81 -18.41
N GLU A 566 9.99 -24.11 -18.14
CA GLU A 566 9.67 -25.10 -19.17
C GLU A 566 8.26 -24.92 -19.73
N GLU A 567 7.34 -24.44 -18.89
CA GLU A 567 5.94 -24.21 -19.26
C GLU A 567 5.65 -22.78 -19.74
N GLU A 568 6.62 -21.86 -19.61
CA GLU A 568 6.44 -20.42 -19.80
C GLU A 568 5.27 -19.88 -18.96
N GLU A 569 5.22 -20.33 -17.70
CA GLU A 569 4.17 -19.99 -16.75
C GLU A 569 4.77 -19.31 -15.52
N LEU A 570 4.00 -18.40 -14.92
CA LEU A 570 4.34 -17.81 -13.63
C LEU A 570 3.21 -18.08 -12.64
N LEU A 571 3.53 -18.73 -11.53
CA LEU A 571 2.57 -18.97 -10.46
C LEU A 571 2.64 -17.87 -9.41
N LEU A 572 1.51 -17.19 -9.18
CA LEU A 572 1.30 -16.24 -8.08
C LEU A 572 0.65 -16.97 -6.91
N ILE A 573 1.24 -16.85 -5.73
CA ILE A 573 0.76 -17.49 -4.50
C ILE A 573 0.47 -16.40 -3.48
N GLY A 574 -0.75 -16.43 -2.94
CA GLY A 574 -1.25 -15.50 -1.95
C GLY A 574 -1.17 -14.04 -2.39
N GLY A 575 -0.97 -13.15 -1.43
CA GLY A 575 -1.10 -11.69 -1.62
C GLY A 575 -2.30 -11.14 -0.87
N GLY A 576 -2.28 -9.82 -0.66
CA GLY A 576 -3.26 -9.11 0.16
C GLY A 576 -2.64 -8.34 1.32
N GLY A 577 -3.50 -7.94 2.25
CA GLY A 577 -3.14 -7.02 3.30
C GLY A 577 -4.28 -6.73 4.25
N ASN A 578 -4.01 -5.87 5.23
CA ASN A 578 -5.00 -5.50 6.25
C ASN A 578 -6.05 -4.51 5.73
N CYS A 579 -5.80 -3.89 4.58
CA CYS A 579 -6.66 -2.89 3.93
C CYS A 579 -7.06 -1.78 4.91
N PHE A 580 -6.06 -1.25 5.62
CA PHE A 580 -6.25 -0.31 6.72
C PHE A 580 -7.19 -0.90 7.80
N SER A 581 -8.28 -0.23 8.13
CA SER A 581 -9.32 -0.70 9.05
C SER A 581 -10.53 -1.30 8.32
N PHE A 582 -10.49 -1.45 6.99
CA PHE A 582 -11.63 -1.93 6.21
C PHE A 582 -11.85 -3.45 6.33
N GLY A 583 -10.77 -4.17 6.64
CA GLY A 583 -10.79 -5.62 6.86
C GLY A 583 -9.67 -6.31 6.08
N THR A 584 -9.11 -7.37 6.66
CA THR A 584 -8.05 -8.13 6.00
C THR A 584 -8.58 -8.81 4.74
N HIS A 585 -7.93 -8.53 3.61
CA HIS A 585 -8.15 -9.25 2.35
C HIS A 585 -6.99 -10.20 2.07
N LEU A 586 -7.32 -11.44 1.71
CA LEU A 586 -6.35 -12.47 1.32
C LEU A 586 -6.80 -13.02 -0.04
N ASN A 587 -5.90 -13.03 -1.02
CA ASN A 587 -6.20 -13.65 -2.32
C ASN A 587 -6.65 -15.10 -2.11
N SER A 588 -7.80 -15.44 -2.67
CA SER A 588 -8.49 -16.70 -2.39
C SER A 588 -7.75 -17.93 -2.91
N GLU A 589 -7.13 -17.81 -4.08
CA GLU A 589 -6.49 -18.94 -4.75
C GLU A 589 -5.16 -18.54 -5.40
N PRO A 590 -4.19 -19.46 -5.54
CA PRO A 590 -3.03 -19.24 -6.39
C PRO A 590 -3.44 -19.09 -7.86
N VAL A 591 -2.78 -18.18 -8.56
CA VAL A 591 -3.09 -17.80 -9.94
C VAL A 591 -1.91 -18.14 -10.85
N VAL A 592 -2.16 -18.78 -11.99
CA VAL A 592 -1.17 -19.04 -13.03
C VAL A 592 -1.30 -17.99 -14.11
N LEU A 593 -0.19 -17.33 -14.46
CA LEU A 593 -0.07 -16.43 -15.59
C LEU A 593 0.62 -17.13 -16.77
N SER A 594 0.06 -17.01 -17.97
CA SER A 594 0.70 -17.51 -19.19
C SER A 594 1.60 -16.44 -19.81
N LEU A 595 2.91 -16.73 -19.94
CA LEU A 595 3.89 -15.76 -20.42
C LEU A 595 4.09 -15.78 -21.95
N ARG A 596 3.47 -16.73 -22.66
CA ARG A 596 3.64 -16.96 -24.12
C ARG A 596 3.46 -15.70 -24.97
N ASN A 597 2.49 -14.87 -24.60
CA ASN A 597 2.14 -13.66 -25.36
C ASN A 597 3.08 -12.47 -25.10
N ILE A 598 3.89 -12.52 -24.04
CA ILE A 598 4.73 -11.40 -23.60
C ILE A 598 6.23 -11.70 -23.66
N LEU A 599 6.59 -12.97 -23.82
CA LEU A 599 7.98 -13.40 -24.04
C LEU A 599 8.39 -13.44 -25.51
N THR A 600 7.42 -13.49 -26.44
CA THR A 600 7.65 -13.51 -27.89
C THR A 600 7.85 -12.12 -28.50
N SER A 601 7.34 -11.08 -27.83
CA SER A 601 7.62 -9.66 -28.09
C SER A 601 8.96 -9.23 -27.50
#